data_AF-A0A2V9Z1E3-F1
#
_entry.id   AF-A0A2V9Z1E3-F1
#
_cell.length_a   1.000
_cell.length_b   1.000
_cell.length_c   1.000
_cell.angle_alpha   90.00
_cell.angle_beta   90.00
_cell.angle_gamma   90.00
#
_symmetry.space_group_name_H-M   'P 1'
#
loop_
_entity.id
_entity.type
_entity.pdbx_description
1 polymer ?
#
loop_
_entity_poly.entity_id
_entity_poly.type
_entity_poly.pdbx_seq_one_letter_code
_entity_poly.pdbx_strand_id
1 'polypeptide(L)' 'MAKAFTIPVPPNLNRKRRERTSDPGQRILVEAMKYLAKSDPMTNRSAIELISEHVRTRFRMSDSPLG' A
#
# COMPACT_ATOMS: atom_id res chain seq x y z
N MET A 1 16.89 31.15 -25.10
CA MET A 1 17.22 30.46 -23.84
C MET A 1 16.23 30.90 -22.77
N ALA A 2 15.41 29.99 -22.24
CA ALA A 2 14.45 30.30 -21.18
C ALA A 2 15.07 29.98 -19.82
N LYS A 3 15.09 30.95 -18.90
CA LYS A 3 15.64 30.81 -17.56
C LYS A 3 14.51 30.33 -16.64
N ALA A 4 14.50 29.04 -16.30
CA ALA A 4 13.55 28.48 -15.35
C ALA A 4 13.90 28.99 -13.94
N PHE A 5 13.02 29.79 -13.34
CA PHE A 5 13.12 30.19 -11.96
C PHE A 5 12.29 29.23 -11.11
N THR A 6 12.96 28.39 -10.32
CA THR A 6 12.30 27.53 -9.33
C THR A 6 12.01 28.39 -8.10
N ILE A 7 10.72 28.67 -7.83
CA ILE A 7 10.30 29.29 -6.58
C ILE A 7 10.19 28.16 -5.53
N PRO A 8 11.00 28.14 -4.47
CA PRO A 8 10.89 27.14 -3.43
C PRO A 8 9.63 27.43 -2.60
N VAL A 9 8.55 26.71 -2.88
CA VAL A 9 7.37 26.74 -2.02
C VAL A 9 7.65 25.83 -0.82
N PRO A 10 7.64 26.35 0.42
CA PRO A 10 7.86 25.52 1.60
C PRO A 10 6.75 24.45 1.68
N PRO A 11 7.09 23.19 1.99
CA PRO A 11 6.10 22.14 2.11
C PRO A 11 5.10 22.50 3.21
N ASN A 12 3.81 22.42 2.89
CA ASN A 12 2.75 22.67 3.86
C ASN A 12 2.74 21.52 4.89
N LEU A 13 3.42 21.72 6.01
CA LEU A 13 3.49 20.78 7.15
C LEU A 13 2.14 20.54 7.81
N ASN A 14 1.13 21.37 7.48
CA ASN A 14 -0.24 21.24 7.95
C ASN A 14 -1.08 20.25 7.13
N ARG A 15 -0.46 19.52 6.19
CA ARG A 15 -1.09 18.34 5.59
C ARG A 15 -1.30 17.32 6.71
N LYS A 16 -2.54 17.31 7.24
CA LYS A 16 -3.10 16.31 8.14
C LYS A 16 -2.34 15.01 7.98
N ARG A 17 -1.64 14.59 9.04
CA ARG A 17 -1.12 13.24 9.20
C ARG A 17 -2.28 12.31 8.85
N ARG A 18 -2.30 11.78 7.62
CA ARG A 18 -3.37 10.87 7.19
C ARG A 18 -3.23 9.69 8.14
N GLU A 19 -4.19 9.56 9.06
CA GLU A 19 -4.31 8.35 9.84
C GLU A 19 -4.41 7.22 8.83
N ARG A 20 -3.46 6.27 8.92
CA ARG A 20 -3.50 5.05 8.12
C ARG A 20 -4.69 4.25 8.63
N THR A 21 -5.87 4.59 8.16
CA THR A 21 -7.06 3.79 8.42
C THR A 21 -6.85 2.52 7.61
N SER A 22 -6.39 1.46 8.27
CA SER A 22 -6.32 0.15 7.65
C SER A 22 -7.74 -0.20 7.18
N ASP A 23 -7.95 -0.28 5.87
CA ASP A 23 -9.25 -0.65 5.33
C ASP A 23 -9.64 -2.04 5.89
N PRO A 24 -10.90 -2.23 6.32
CA PRO A 24 -11.34 -3.50 6.89
C PRO A 24 -11.09 -4.69 5.93
N GLY A 25 -11.17 -4.46 4.61
CA GLY A 25 -10.85 -5.45 3.59
C GLY A 25 -9.38 -5.86 3.56
N GLN A 26 -8.44 -4.97 3.87
CA GLN A 26 -7.01 -5.28 3.92
C GLN A 26 -6.71 -6.30 5.02
N ARG A 27 -7.34 -6.15 6.20
CA ARG A 27 -7.16 -7.06 7.33
C ARG A 27 -7.65 -8.47 6.99
N ILE A 28 -8.82 -8.57 6.36
CA ILE A 28 -9.42 -9.85 5.96
C ILE A 28 -8.53 -10.58 4.96
N LEU A 29 -7.97 -9.88 3.97
CA LEU A 29 -7.07 -10.49 2.98
C LEU A 29 -5.76 -11.00 3.60
N VAL A 30 -5.20 -10.25 4.55
CA VAL A 30 -4.02 -10.68 5.31
C VAL A 30 -4.33 -11.92 6.16
N GLU A 31 -5.51 -11.97 6.77
CA GLU A 31 -5.95 -13.11 7.56
C GLU A 31 -6.19 -14.36 6.71
N ALA A 32 -6.78 -14.20 5.52
CA ALA A 32 -6.92 -15.27 4.53
C ALA A 32 -5.56 -15.85 4.10
N MET A 33 -4.56 -14.99 3.84
CA MET A 33 -3.20 -15.44 3.54
C MET A 33 -2.57 -16.24 4.70
N LYS A 34 -2.78 -15.81 5.95
CA LYS A 34 -2.30 -16.55 7.13
C LYS A 34 -2.95 -17.92 7.22
N TYR A 35 -4.25 -18.02 6.93
CA TYR A 35 -4.96 -19.29 6.91
C TYR A 35 -4.42 -20.23 5.83
N LEU A 36 -4.22 -19.73 4.61
CA LEU A 36 -3.63 -20.49 3.50
C LEU A 36 -2.22 -21.00 3.82
N ALA A 37 -1.39 -20.14 4.43
CA ALA A 37 -0.04 -20.51 4.85
C ALA A 37 -0.02 -21.55 5.98
N LYS A 38 -1.01 -21.51 6.89
CA LYS A 38 -1.15 -22.48 7.99
C LYS A 38 -1.67 -23.84 7.52
N SER A 39 -2.55 -23.86 6.52
CA SER A 39 -3.14 -25.11 6.01
C SER A 39 -2.15 -25.92 5.18
N ASP A 40 -1.61 -25.34 4.12
CA ASP A 40 -0.54 -25.93 3.30
C ASP A 40 0.13 -24.82 2.46
N PRO A 41 1.34 -24.38 2.82
CA PRO A 41 1.99 -23.27 2.12
C PRO A 41 2.48 -23.63 0.72
N MET A 42 2.76 -24.91 0.43
CA MET A 42 3.28 -25.35 -0.87
C MET A 42 2.14 -25.44 -1.88
N THR A 43 1.04 -26.06 -1.48
CA THR A 43 -0.15 -26.19 -2.34
C THR A 43 -0.84 -24.84 -2.57
N ASN A 44 -0.83 -23.95 -1.56
CA ASN A 44 -1.52 -22.65 -1.64
C ASN A 44 -0.65 -21.48 -2.12
N ARG A 45 0.58 -21.74 -2.59
CA ARG A 45 1.53 -20.69 -2.98
C ARG A 45 0.95 -19.72 -4.02
N SER A 46 0.29 -20.24 -5.06
CA SER A 46 -0.32 -19.45 -6.13
C SER A 46 -1.45 -18.55 -5.63
N ALA A 47 -2.28 -19.06 -4.70
CA ALA A 47 -3.34 -18.27 -4.08
C ALA A 47 -2.77 -17.15 -3.19
N ILE A 48 -1.74 -17.45 -2.40
CA ILE A 48 -1.04 -16.45 -1.57
C ILE A 48 -0.40 -15.36 -2.45
N GLU A 49 0.19 -15.73 -3.58
CA GLU A 49 0.80 -14.81 -4.53
C GLU A 49 -0.22 -13.87 -5.17
N LEU A 50 -1.34 -14.41 -5.65
CA LEU A 50 -2.46 -13.64 -6.21
C LEU A 50 -3.00 -12.62 -5.20
N ILE A 51 -3.24 -13.04 -3.96
CA ILE A 51 -3.74 -12.15 -2.90
C ILE A 51 -2.67 -11.11 -2.54
N SER A 52 -1.40 -11.49 -2.48
CA SER A 52 -0.29 -10.56 -2.23
C SER A 52 -0.19 -9.48 -3.30
N GLU A 53 -0.38 -9.84 -4.57
CA GLU A 53 -0.40 -8.90 -5.68
C GLU A 53 -1.60 -7.96 -5.60
N HIS A 54 -2.80 -8.49 -5.35
CA HIS A 54 -4.00 -7.67 -5.15
C HIS A 54 -3.81 -6.65 -4.02
N VAL A 55 -3.23 -7.09 -2.89
CA VAL A 55 -2.96 -6.21 -1.76
C VAL A 55 -1.93 -5.13 -2.13
N ARG A 56 -0.85 -5.51 -2.81
CA ARG A 56 0.20 -4.57 -3.23
C ARG A 56 -0.28 -3.55 -4.26
N THR A 57 -1.14 -3.94 -5.20
CA THR A 57 -1.60 -3.04 -6.27
C THR A 57 -2.70 -2.09 -5.79
N ARG A 58 -3.68 -2.61 -5.05
CA ARG A 58 -4.87 -1.82 -4.63
C ARG A 58 -4.60 -0.97 -3.39
N PHE A 59 -3.76 -1.43 -2.46
CA PHE A 59 -3.47 -0.67 -1.22
C PHE A 59 -2.14 0.09 -1.24
N ARG A 60 -1.18 -0.15 -2.17
CA ARG A 60 -0.03 0.78 -2.32
C ARG A 60 -0.40 2.04 -3.08
N MET A 61 -1.46 2.05 -3.88
CA MET A 61 -1.91 3.28 -4.56
C MET A 61 -2.50 4.35 -3.61
N SER A 62 -2.79 4.01 -2.36
CA SER A 62 -3.13 4.99 -1.30
C SER A 62 -1.90 5.58 -0.59
N ASP A 63 -0.73 4.93 -0.69
CA ASP A 63 0.55 5.44 -0.22
C ASP A 63 1.23 6.21 -1.37
N SER A 64 0.99 7.51 -1.44
CA SER A 64 1.86 8.40 -2.23
C SER A 64 3.29 8.32 -1.67
N PRO A 65 4.33 8.11 -2.50
CA PRO A 65 5.73 7.99 -2.06
C PRO A 65 6.34 9.31 -1.58
N LEU A 66 5.55 10.37 -1.46
CA LEU A 66 5.97 11.69 -1.00
C LEU A 66 5.53 11.87 0.46
N GLY A 67 6.27 11.23 1.36
CA GLY A 67 6.33 11.57 2.78
C GLY A 67 7.43 12.58 3.03
#